data_AF-A0A7C6J4B3-F1
#
_entry.id   AF-A0A7C6J4B3-F1
#
_cell.length_a   1.000
_cell.length_b   1.000
_cell.length_c   1.000
_cell.angle_alpha   90.00
_cell.angle_beta   90.00
_cell.angle_gamma   90.00
#
_symmetry.space_group_name_H-M   'P 1'
#
loop_
_entity.id
_entity.type
_entity.pdbx_description
1 polymer ?
#
loop_
_entity_poly.entity_id
_entity_poly.type
_entity_poly.pdbx_seq_one_letter_code
_entity_poly.pdbx_strand_id
1 'polypeptide(L)'
;MKKKRLFVIICSVLILALTATGVFAAKKDDKVPTRVKVIAQSCTAAGLCLTVIDLDQNEIVILFYASLPGSPLRTKLELVNIIRTGMFVDPEEQVAIIGQDAPFEEEKAAFQDPGKQHMPQTPQIPQGPYSPHSPFGF
;
A
#
# COMPACT_ATOMS: atom_id res chain seq x y z
N MET A 1 -5.41 -55.78 5.67
CA MET A 1 -6.28 -54.67 5.20
C MET A 1 -6.52 -53.57 6.25
N LYS A 2 -6.65 -53.89 7.55
CA LYS A 2 -6.91 -52.90 8.62
C LYS A 2 -5.81 -51.82 8.78
N LYS A 3 -4.52 -52.20 8.69
CA LYS A 3 -3.38 -51.25 8.80
C LYS A 3 -3.33 -50.22 7.66
N LYS A 4 -3.70 -50.61 6.44
CA LYS A 4 -3.75 -49.70 5.27
C LYS A 4 -4.84 -48.64 5.43
N ARG A 5 -6.01 -49.01 5.98
CA ARG A 5 -7.10 -48.07 6.29
C ARG A 5 -6.73 -47.09 7.41
N LEU A 6 -6.04 -47.59 8.44
CA LEU A 6 -5.54 -46.76 9.55
C LEU A 6 -4.52 -45.71 9.05
N PHE A 7 -3.60 -46.12 8.18
CA PHE A 7 -2.61 -45.20 7.59
C PHE A 7 -3.26 -44.09 6.77
N VAL A 8 -4.27 -44.42 5.94
CA VAL A 8 -5.00 -43.42 5.13
C VAL A 8 -5.72 -42.40 6.03
N ILE A 9 -6.35 -42.85 7.12
CA ILE A 9 -7.05 -41.97 8.06
C ILE A 9 -6.05 -41.03 8.77
N ILE A 10 -4.91 -41.55 9.20
CA ILE A 10 -3.86 -40.73 9.84
C ILE A 10 -3.34 -39.67 8.86
N CYS A 11 -3.04 -40.05 7.62
CA CYS A 11 -2.59 -39.12 6.59
C CYS A 11 -3.64 -38.05 6.27
N SER A 12 -4.93 -38.41 6.18
CA SER A 12 -5.99 -37.43 5.92
C SER A 12 -6.18 -36.44 7.08
N VAL A 13 -6.06 -36.90 8.32
CA VAL A 13 -6.11 -36.02 9.51
C VAL A 13 -4.88 -35.11 9.56
N LEU A 14 -3.70 -35.63 9.21
CA LEU A 14 -2.46 -34.85 9.17
C LEU A 14 -2.51 -33.76 8.09
N ILE A 15 -2.99 -34.09 6.89
CA ILE A 15 -3.17 -33.13 5.80
C ILE A 15 -4.20 -32.07 6.21
N LEU A 16 -5.33 -32.46 6.81
CA LEU A 16 -6.34 -31.53 7.30
C LEU A 16 -5.77 -30.59 8.38
N ALA A 17 -4.97 -31.11 9.31
CA ALA A 17 -4.31 -30.32 10.35
C ALA A 17 -3.27 -29.34 9.77
N LEU A 18 -2.52 -29.76 8.75
CA LEU A 18 -1.54 -28.91 8.06
C LEU A 18 -2.19 -27.85 7.18
N THR A 19 -3.39 -28.08 6.64
CA THR A 19 -4.16 -27.06 5.91
C THR A 19 -4.84 -26.04 6.83
N ALA A 20 -4.98 -26.34 8.13
CA ALA A 20 -5.66 -25.47 9.09
C ALA A 20 -4.78 -24.32 9.63
N THR A 21 -3.48 -24.29 9.33
CA THR A 21 -2.55 -23.24 9.81
C THR A 21 -2.46 -22.02 8.89
N GLY A 22 -3.24 -21.98 7.80
CA GLY A 22 -3.33 -20.84 6.88
C GLY A 22 -4.36 -19.77 7.28
N VAL A 23 -4.83 -19.75 8.53
CA VAL A 23 -5.70 -18.68 9.01
C VAL A 23 -4.84 -17.44 9.18
N PHE A 24 -4.80 -16.62 8.13
CA PHE A 24 -4.43 -15.22 8.23
C PHE A 24 -5.05 -14.67 9.51
N ALA A 25 -4.20 -14.12 10.38
CA ALA A 25 -4.63 -13.36 11.53
C ALA A 25 -5.36 -12.10 11.04
N ALA A 26 -6.59 -12.26 10.55
CA ALA A 26 -7.55 -11.19 10.48
C ALA A 26 -7.84 -10.83 11.93
N LYS A 27 -7.06 -9.88 12.46
CA LYS A 27 -7.38 -9.25 13.73
C LYS A 27 -8.80 -8.75 13.59
N LYS A 28 -9.65 -9.24 14.49
CA LYS A 28 -11.09 -9.04 14.56
C LYS A 28 -11.51 -7.55 14.67
N ASP A 29 -10.56 -6.62 14.75
CA ASP A 29 -10.79 -5.20 15.02
C ASP A 29 -9.83 -4.27 14.27
N ASP A 30 -9.47 -4.56 13.00
CA ASP A 30 -8.92 -3.50 12.16
C ASP A 30 -10.05 -2.55 11.74
N LYS A 31 -10.49 -1.73 12.70
CA LYS A 31 -11.47 -0.66 12.48
C LYS A 31 -10.94 0.21 11.35
N VAL A 32 -11.75 0.35 10.30
CA VAL A 32 -11.47 1.27 9.19
C VAL A 32 -11.23 2.66 9.79
N PRO A 33 -10.06 3.27 9.54
CA PRO A 33 -9.79 4.60 10.06
C PRO A 33 -10.75 5.60 9.43
N THR A 34 -11.39 6.43 10.26
CA THR A 34 -12.42 7.39 9.82
C THR A 34 -11.86 8.79 9.59
N ARG A 35 -10.75 9.14 10.26
CA ARG A 35 -10.04 10.40 10.09
C ARG A 35 -8.69 10.09 9.47
N VAL A 36 -8.54 10.34 8.18
CA VAL A 36 -7.34 9.97 7.44
C VAL A 36 -6.80 11.11 6.59
N LYS A 37 -5.48 11.15 6.41
CA LYS A 37 -4.80 11.94 5.38
C LYS A 37 -4.25 10.99 4.32
N VAL A 38 -4.72 11.10 3.08
CA VAL A 38 -4.21 10.29 1.96
C VAL A 38 -2.83 10.81 1.57
N ILE A 39 -1.84 9.93 1.50
CA ILE A 39 -0.45 10.31 1.17
C ILE A 39 0.08 9.65 -0.09
N ALA A 40 -0.48 8.50 -0.49
CA ALA A 40 -0.20 7.91 -1.78
C ALA A 40 -1.36 7.06 -2.27
N GLN A 41 -1.42 6.88 -3.57
CA GLN A 41 -2.39 6.02 -4.23
C GLN A 41 -1.67 5.23 -5.33
N SER A 42 -1.99 3.94 -5.42
CA SER A 42 -1.61 3.09 -6.54
C SER A 42 -2.83 2.35 -7.05
N CYS A 43 -2.98 2.27 -8.36
CA CYS A 43 -4.13 1.68 -9.01
C CYS A 43 -3.70 0.65 -10.04
N THR A 44 -4.45 -0.44 -10.14
CA THR A 44 -4.33 -1.46 -11.18
C THR A 44 -5.71 -1.73 -11.77
N ALA A 45 -5.78 -2.45 -12.88
CA ALA A 45 -7.06 -2.86 -13.48
C ALA A 45 -7.95 -3.68 -12.51
N ALA A 46 -7.37 -4.32 -11.50
CA ALA A 46 -8.07 -5.19 -10.56
C ALA A 46 -8.40 -4.54 -9.21
N GLY A 47 -7.80 -3.38 -8.90
CA GLY A 47 -7.94 -2.79 -7.57
C GLY A 47 -7.15 -1.50 -7.35
N LEU A 48 -7.38 -0.92 -6.18
CA LEU A 48 -6.89 0.37 -5.72
C LEU A 48 -6.25 0.20 -4.33
N CYS A 49 -5.01 0.62 -4.19
CA CYS A 49 -4.31 0.76 -2.91
C CYS A 49 -4.28 2.23 -2.53
N LEU A 50 -4.78 2.56 -1.33
CA LEU A 50 -4.60 3.88 -0.73
C LEU A 50 -3.67 3.75 0.46
N THR A 51 -2.55 4.46 0.44
CA THR A 51 -1.71 4.66 1.61
C THR A 51 -2.17 5.93 2.31
N VAL A 52 -2.60 5.78 3.55
CA VAL A 52 -3.16 6.86 4.36
C VAL A 52 -2.46 6.95 5.70
N ILE A 53 -2.54 8.12 6.34
CA ILE A 53 -2.20 8.30 7.75
C ILE A 53 -3.51 8.30 8.52
N ASP A 54 -3.67 7.37 9.47
CA ASP A 54 -4.74 7.36 10.47
C ASP A 54 -4.45 8.46 11.49
N LEU A 55 -5.21 9.56 11.44
CA LEU A 55 -5.00 10.75 12.28
C LEU A 55 -5.40 10.52 13.75
N ASP A 56 -6.11 9.43 14.05
CA ASP A 56 -6.43 9.06 15.43
C ASP A 56 -5.24 8.39 16.12
N GLN A 57 -4.37 7.73 15.35
CA GLN A 57 -3.26 6.92 15.86
C GLN A 57 -1.89 7.40 15.37
N ASN A 58 -1.86 8.39 14.47
CA ASN A 58 -0.67 8.84 13.77
C ASN A 58 0.09 7.70 13.08
N GLU A 59 -0.65 6.73 12.54
CA GLU A 59 -0.10 5.50 11.94
C GLU A 59 -0.35 5.48 10.43
N ILE A 60 0.63 5.02 9.65
CA ILE A 60 0.42 4.71 8.24
C ILE A 60 -0.41 3.42 8.12
N VAL A 61 -1.49 3.49 7.36
CA VAL A 61 -2.40 2.38 7.08
C VAL A 61 -2.56 2.24 5.57
N ILE A 62 -2.57 1.01 5.06
CA ILE A 62 -2.85 0.73 3.66
C ILE A 62 -4.27 0.16 3.55
N LEU A 63 -5.12 0.84 2.78
CA LEU A 63 -6.46 0.41 2.45
C LEU A 63 -6.46 -0.21 1.05
N PHE A 64 -6.83 -1.48 0.96
CA PHE A 64 -6.88 -2.20 -0.31
C PHE A 64 -8.31 -2.42 -0.76
N TYR A 65 -8.65 -1.88 -1.92
CA TYR A 65 -9.94 -2.04 -2.56
C TYR A 65 -9.79 -2.89 -3.82
N ALA A 66 -10.67 -3.85 -4.04
CA ALA A 66 -10.61 -4.72 -5.21
C ALA A 66 -12.01 -5.00 -5.78
N SER A 67 -12.05 -5.38 -7.05
CA SER A 67 -13.27 -5.88 -7.68
C SER A 67 -13.45 -7.36 -7.32
N LEU A 68 -14.57 -7.69 -6.65
CA LEU A 68 -14.85 -9.07 -6.25
C LEU A 68 -15.54 -9.85 -7.39
N PRO A 69 -15.09 -11.08 -7.69
CA PRO A 69 -15.76 -11.93 -8.67
C PRO A 69 -17.15 -12.31 -8.16
N GLY A 70 -18.19 -11.86 -8.87
CA GLY A 70 -19.59 -12.10 -8.51
C GLY A 70 -20.44 -10.84 -8.36
N SER A 71 -19.83 -9.65 -8.33
CA SER A 71 -20.60 -8.40 -8.42
C SER A 71 -21.17 -8.24 -9.83
N PRO A 72 -22.50 -8.13 -10.01
CA PRO A 72 -23.12 -7.94 -11.33
C PRO A 72 -22.70 -6.61 -11.99
N LEU A 73 -22.22 -5.65 -11.20
CA LEU A 73 -21.52 -4.47 -11.67
C LEU A 73 -20.01 -4.66 -11.41
N ARG A 74 -19.26 -5.03 -12.47
CA ARG A 74 -17.78 -5.07 -12.49
C ARG A 74 -17.11 -3.71 -12.19
N THR A 75 -17.89 -2.67 -11.89
CA THR A 75 -17.44 -1.28 -11.73
C THR A 75 -17.28 -0.84 -10.27
N LYS A 76 -17.69 -1.65 -9.29
CA LYS A 76 -17.58 -1.29 -7.87
C LYS A 76 -16.36 -1.97 -7.23
N LEU A 77 -15.47 -1.15 -6.68
CA LEU A 77 -14.40 -1.61 -5.80
C LEU A 77 -14.93 -1.69 -4.36
N GLU A 78 -14.62 -2.76 -3.67
CA GLU A 78 -14.97 -2.95 -2.25
C GLU A 78 -13.70 -3.02 -1.41
N LEU A 79 -13.74 -2.49 -0.19
CA LEU A 79 -12.61 -2.58 0.73
C LEU A 79 -12.43 -4.06 1.11
N VAL A 80 -11.34 -4.66 0.66
CA VAL A 80 -11.05 -6.08 0.88
C VAL A 80 -10.03 -6.29 1.97
N ASN A 81 -9.17 -5.30 2.24
CA ASN A 81 -8.15 -5.43 3.28
C ASN A 81 -7.74 -4.07 3.87
N ILE A 82 -7.32 -4.10 5.14
CA ILE A 82 -6.76 -2.98 5.89
C ILE A 82 -5.46 -3.49 6.48
N ILE A 83 -4.35 -2.82 6.18
CA ILE A 83 -3.03 -3.20 6.68
C ILE A 83 -2.53 -2.07 7.56
N ARG A 84 -2.56 -2.29 8.88
CA ARG A 84 -1.88 -1.44 9.85
C ARG A 84 -0.39 -1.75 9.82
N THR A 85 0.41 -0.76 9.42
CA THR A 85 1.82 -0.97 9.10
C THR A 85 2.73 -0.96 10.33
N GLY A 86 2.27 -0.42 11.45
CA GLY A 86 3.09 -0.14 12.63
C GLY A 86 4.08 1.02 12.44
N MET A 87 4.00 1.75 11.32
CA MET A 87 4.81 2.94 11.08
C MET A 87 4.07 4.18 11.57
N PHE A 88 4.62 4.85 12.57
CA PHE A 88 4.05 6.07 13.14
C PHE A 88 4.75 7.31 12.60
N VAL A 89 3.99 8.34 12.25
CA VAL A 89 4.48 9.58 11.62
C VAL A 89 3.77 10.80 12.19
N ASP A 90 4.44 11.95 12.16
CA ASP A 90 3.75 13.23 12.36
C ASP A 90 3.00 13.59 11.07
N PRO A 91 1.65 13.71 11.10
CA PRO A 91 0.87 14.04 9.91
C PRO A 91 1.24 15.38 9.27
N GLU A 92 1.77 16.33 10.04
CA GLU A 92 2.10 17.69 9.58
C GLU A 92 3.47 17.78 8.92
N GLU A 93 4.41 16.90 9.29
CA GLU A 93 5.75 16.85 8.69
C GLU A 93 5.79 16.08 7.36
N GLN A 94 4.75 15.29 7.06
CA GLN A 94 4.71 14.49 5.84
C GLN A 94 4.47 15.38 4.61
N VAL A 95 5.55 15.71 3.92
CA VAL A 95 5.57 16.37 2.61
C VAL A 95 5.09 15.39 1.54
N ALA A 96 4.26 15.84 0.61
CA ALA A 96 3.80 15.03 -0.50
C ALA A 96 5.01 14.53 -1.32
N ILE A 97 5.19 13.21 -1.41
CA ILE A 97 6.22 12.59 -2.25
C ILE A 97 5.57 12.25 -3.58
N ILE A 98 6.03 12.87 -4.65
CA ILE A 98 5.59 12.56 -6.02
C ILE A 98 6.19 11.21 -6.40
N GLY A 99 5.34 10.20 -6.58
CA GLY A 99 5.77 8.89 -7.05
C GLY A 99 6.33 8.97 -8.47
N GLN A 100 7.43 8.27 -8.74
CA GLN A 100 8.11 8.28 -10.04
C GLN A 100 7.55 7.24 -11.03
N ASP A 101 6.66 6.35 -10.56
CA ASP A 101 6.18 5.19 -11.34
C ASP A 101 5.13 5.53 -12.40
N ALA A 102 4.53 6.73 -12.36
CA ALA A 102 3.58 7.19 -13.36
C ALA A 102 4.10 8.47 -14.03
N PRO A 103 3.86 8.66 -15.35
CA PRO A 103 4.23 9.90 -16.02
C PRO A 103 3.57 11.08 -15.30
N PHE A 104 4.39 11.92 -14.67
CA PHE A 104 3.97 13.13 -13.99
C PHE A 104 4.32 14.32 -14.89
N GLU A 105 3.31 14.96 -15.46
CA GLU A 105 3.50 16.24 -16.13
C GLU A 105 3.50 17.34 -15.07
N GLU A 106 4.60 18.09 -14.97
CA GLU A 106 4.76 19.25 -14.09
C GLU A 106 3.90 20.44 -14.57
N GLU A 107 2.59 20.28 -14.75
CA GLU A 107 1.71 21.39 -15.03
C GLU A 107 1.13 21.95 -13.74
N LYS A 108 1.88 22.87 -13.12
CA LYS A 108 1.44 23.79 -12.05
C LYS A 108 0.49 23.20 -11.01
N ALA A 109 0.83 22.05 -10.42
CA ALA A 109 0.24 21.65 -9.14
C ALA A 109 0.89 22.43 -7.99
N ALA A 110 0.77 23.76 -8.04
CA ALA A 110 0.84 24.55 -6.82
C ALA A 110 -0.45 24.25 -6.04
N PHE A 111 -0.43 23.17 -5.26
CA PHE A 111 -1.35 23.07 -4.14
C PHE A 111 -1.02 24.28 -3.26
N GLN A 112 -1.81 25.34 -3.41
CA GLN A 112 -1.67 26.55 -2.62
C GLN A 112 -1.85 26.16 -1.16
N ASP A 113 -0.73 26.09 -0.44
CA ASP A 113 -0.71 26.27 1.00
C ASP A 113 -1.10 27.75 1.25
N PRO A 114 -2.29 28.06 1.80
CA PRO A 114 -2.69 29.43 2.05
C PRO A 114 -1.98 29.93 3.31
N GLY A 115 -0.65 30.08 3.27
CA GLY A 115 0.07 30.34 4.51
C GLY A 115 1.52 30.83 4.45
N LYS A 116 2.28 30.69 3.35
CA LYS A 116 3.70 31.06 3.38
C LYS A 116 4.17 31.79 2.12
N GLN A 117 4.07 33.11 2.17
CA GLN A 117 4.93 34.00 1.38
C GLN A 117 6.30 34.09 2.05
N HIS A 118 7.32 33.44 1.48
CA HIS A 118 8.69 33.98 1.30
C HIS A 118 9.59 32.91 0.69
N MET A 119 10.17 33.19 -0.48
CA MET A 119 11.34 32.47 -0.98
C MET A 119 12.58 32.87 -0.16
N PRO A 120 13.55 31.94 -0.06
CA PRO A 120 14.90 32.30 -0.43
C PRO A 120 15.43 31.41 -1.57
N GLN A 121 16.21 32.03 -2.45
CA GLN A 121 16.82 31.44 -3.64
C GLN A 121 17.76 30.28 -3.28
N THR A 122 17.63 29.14 -3.98
CA THR A 122 18.56 28.01 -3.87
C THR A 122 19.89 28.34 -4.57
N PRO A 123 21.06 28.04 -3.98
CA PRO A 123 22.36 28.21 -4.63
C PRO A 123 22.50 27.28 -5.85
N GLN A 124 23.01 27.80 -6.97
CA GLN A 124 23.36 26.98 -8.14
C GLN A 124 24.61 26.14 -7.84
N ILE A 125 24.48 24.82 -7.94
CA ILE A 125 25.62 23.88 -7.90
C ILE A 125 26.24 23.83 -9.30
N PRO A 126 27.57 23.95 -9.47
CA PRO A 126 28.21 23.89 -10.78
C PRO A 126 28.02 22.51 -11.43
N GLN A 127 27.50 22.48 -12.67
CA GLN A 127 27.46 21.26 -13.48
C GLN A 127 28.86 20.96 -14.02
N GLY A 128 29.51 19.94 -13.45
CA GLY A 128 30.68 19.29 -14.06
C GLY A 128 30.24 18.37 -15.23
N PRO A 129 31.12 18.08 -16.20
CA PRO A 129 30.76 17.31 -17.37
C PRO A 129 30.52 15.84 -17.00
N TYR A 130 29.26 15.38 -17.10
CA TYR A 130 28.92 13.97 -17.06
C TYR A 130 29.40 13.26 -18.34
N SER A 131 30.16 12.18 -18.18
CA SER A 131 30.56 11.26 -19.26
C SER A 131 29.74 9.96 -19.11
N PRO A 132 28.91 9.56 -20.09
CA PRO A 132 28.00 8.43 -19.93
C PRO A 132 28.68 7.14 -20.42
N HIS A 133 29.50 6.52 -19.58
CA HIS A 133 29.88 5.12 -19.79
C HIS A 133 29.98 4.40 -18.45
N SER A 134 28.93 3.64 -18.10
CA SER A 134 29.09 2.43 -17.31
C SER A 134 28.17 1.33 -17.87
N PRO A 135 28.65 0.09 -18.06
CA PRO A 135 27.97 -0.92 -18.85
C PRO A 135 27.38 -1.99 -17.94
N PHE A 136 26.27 -1.73 -17.27
CA PHE A 136 25.52 -2.80 -16.60
C PHE A 136 24.03 -2.54 -16.75
N GLY A 137 23.49 -3.12 -17.83
CA GLY A 137 22.06 -3.44 -17.95
C GLY A 137 21.84 -4.89 -17.52
N PHE A 138 20.61 -5.13 -17.04
CA PHE A 138 20.05 -6.30 -16.34
C PHE A 138 20.17 -6.27 -14.82
#